data_AF-A0A1I2QS95-F1
#
_entry.id   AF-A0A1I2QS95-F1
#
_cell.length_a   1.000
_cell.length_b   1.000
_cell.length_c   1.000
_cell.angle_alpha   90.00
_cell.angle_beta   90.00
_cell.angle_gamma   90.00
#
_symmetry.space_group_name_H-M   'P 1'
#
loop_
_entity.id
_entity.type
_entity.pdbx_description
1 polymer ?
#
loop_
_entity_poly.entity_id
_entity_poly.type
_entity_poly.pdbx_seq_one_letter_code
_entity_poly.pdbx_strand_id
1 'polypeptide(L)' 'MKEEAAELGDKLKFAFGDQVETSFIDVSTSEIKNYPEIEKILTNVRLPLTVINGQPRFHGGLGVDMIADAIKELNAK' A
#
# COMPACT_ATOMS: atom_id res chain seq x y z
N MET A 1 -9.13 9.45 2.13
CA MET A 1 -7.73 8.95 2.24
C MET A 1 -7.54 7.93 3.36
N LYS A 2 -7.63 8.30 4.65
CA LYS A 2 -7.47 7.31 5.74
C LYS A 2 -8.61 6.28 5.77
N GLU A 3 -9.85 6.73 5.58
CA GLU A 3 -11.01 5.83 5.47
C GLU A 3 -10.89 4.89 4.25
N GLU A 4 -10.61 5.43 3.07
CA GLU A 4 -10.40 4.62 1.86
C GLU A 4 -9.26 3.58 2.02
N ALA A 5 -8.16 3.95 2.68
CA ALA A 5 -7.08 3.03 2.97
C ALA A 5 -7.48 1.95 4.00
N ALA A 6 -8.30 2.31 4.98
CA ALA A 6 -8.84 1.36 5.96
C ALA A 6 -9.83 0.39 5.31
N GLU A 7 -10.75 0.88 4.48
CA GLU A 7 -11.68 0.05 3.70
C GLU A 7 -10.94 -0.89 2.75
N LEU A 8 -9.89 -0.39 2.10
CA LEU A 8 -9.02 -1.20 1.25
C LEU A 8 -8.31 -2.29 2.08
N GLY A 9 -7.79 -1.94 3.26
CA GLY A 9 -7.20 -2.90 4.19
C GLY A 9 -8.16 -4.00 4.60
N ASP A 10 -9.39 -3.64 4.96
CA ASP A 10 -10.43 -4.59 5.36
C ASP A 10 -10.82 -5.53 4.20
N LYS A 11 -10.99 -4.98 2.99
CA LYS A 11 -11.25 -5.78 1.78
C LYS A 11 -10.13 -6.75 1.45
N LEU A 12 -8.87 -6.31 1.55
CA LEU A 12 -7.71 -7.16 1.32
C LEU A 12 -7.63 -8.27 2.38
N LYS A 13 -7.83 -7.93 3.65
CA LYS A 13 -7.87 -8.91 4.74
C LYS A 13 -9.02 -9.90 4.57
N PHE A 14 -10.18 -9.46 4.11
CA PHE A 14 -11.31 -10.34 3.82
C PHE A 14 -11.01 -11.29 2.65
N ALA A 15 -10.34 -10.81 1.60
CA ALA A 15 -10.03 -11.60 0.41
C ALA A 15 -8.84 -12.55 0.58
N PHE A 16 -7.80 -12.16 1.33
CA PHE A 16 -6.54 -12.89 1.47
C PHE A 16 -6.27 -13.41 2.89
N GLY A 17 -7.11 -13.07 3.87
CA GLY A 17 -6.95 -13.51 5.26
C GLY A 17 -5.63 -13.05 5.88
N ASP A 18 -5.00 -13.93 6.64
CA ASP A 18 -3.69 -13.72 7.28
C ASP A 18 -2.51 -13.70 6.29
N GLN A 19 -2.74 -13.86 4.98
CA GLN A 19 -1.67 -13.77 3.98
C GLN A 19 -1.25 -12.31 3.67
N VAL A 20 -2.05 -11.32 4.07
CA VAL A 20 -1.79 -9.90 3.78
C VAL A 20 -1.94 -9.09 5.06
N GLU A 21 -0.89 -8.33 5.38
CA GLU A 21 -0.92 -7.30 6.41
C GLU A 21 -0.96 -5.92 5.76
N THR A 22 -1.88 -5.06 6.19
CA THR A 22 -2.02 -3.70 5.66
C THR A 22 -1.78 -2.68 6.76
N SER A 23 -0.82 -1.79 6.54
CA SER A 23 -0.57 -0.65 7.43
C SER A 23 -0.70 0.66 6.66
N PHE A 24 -1.40 1.62 7.26
CA PHE A 24 -1.47 2.98 6.76
C PHE A 24 -0.37 3.80 7.41
N ILE A 25 0.57 4.30 6.60
CA ILE A 25 1.68 5.14 7.06
C ILE A 25 1.40 6.59 6.66
N ASP A 26 1.35 7.48 7.65
CA ASP A 26 1.18 8.91 7.38
C ASP A 26 2.53 9.56 7.10
N VAL A 27 2.74 9.96 5.84
CA VAL A 27 4.00 10.54 5.36
C VAL A 27 4.30 11.93 5.92
N SER A 28 3.31 12.58 6.54
CA SER A 28 3.50 13.87 7.22
C SER A 28 4.09 13.68 8.63
N THR A 29 4.13 12.45 9.12
CA THR A 29 4.62 12.11 10.46
C THR A 29 6.03 11.51 10.40
N SER A 30 6.67 11.38 11.56
CA SER A 30 7.99 10.75 11.68
C SER A 30 8.01 9.25 11.31
N GLU A 31 6.85 8.63 11.07
CA GLU A 31 6.73 7.20 10.76
C GLU A 31 7.40 6.84 9.42
N ILE A 32 7.39 7.78 8.46
CA ILE A 32 8.05 7.62 7.15
C ILE A 32 9.57 7.45 7.26
N LYS A 33 10.18 7.91 8.36
CA LYS A 33 11.62 7.77 8.60
C LYS A 33 12.06 6.32 8.77
N ASN A 34 11.13 5.42 9.10
CA ASN A 34 11.40 3.98 9.12
C ASN A 34 11.55 3.39 7.70
N TYR A 35 11.14 4.14 6.67
CA TYR A 35 11.13 3.73 5.27
C TYR A 35 11.89 4.73 4.40
N PRO A 36 13.22 4.85 4.55
CA PRO A 36 14.03 5.86 3.86
C PRO A 36 14.01 5.72 2.34
N GLU A 37 13.79 4.52 1.81
CA GLU A 37 13.65 4.31 0.36
C GLU A 37 12.33 4.88 -0.18
N ILE A 38 11.27 4.79 0.61
CA ILE A 38 9.96 5.37 0.27
C ILE A 38 10.03 6.89 0.37
N GLU A 39 10.67 7.42 1.42
CA GLU A 39 10.86 8.86 1.59
C GLU A 39 11.54 9.53 0.38
N LYS A 40 12.56 8.88 -0.20
CA LYS A 40 13.28 9.37 -1.39
C LYS A 40 12.39 9.49 -2.63
N ILE A 41 11.45 8.57 -2.80
CA ILE A 41 10.57 8.56 -3.98
C ILE A 41 9.30 9.38 -3.77
N LEU A 42 8.94 9.74 -2.53
CA LEU A 42 7.75 10.53 -2.22
C LEU A 42 7.67 11.86 -2.99
N THR A 43 8.82 12.51 -3.22
CA THR A 43 8.89 13.75 -4.02
C THR A 43 8.58 13.52 -5.52
N ASN A 44 8.77 12.30 -6.02
CA ASN A 44 8.61 11.95 -7.43
C ASN A 44 7.29 11.25 -7.75
N VAL A 45 6.47 10.93 -6.75
CA VAL A 45 5.21 10.19 -6.92
C VAL A 45 4.01 11.03 -6.46
N ARG A 46 2.82 10.71 -6.97
CA ARG A 46 1.58 11.29 -6.44
C ARG A 46 1.03 10.42 -5.32
N LEU A 47 0.69 11.03 -4.20
CA LEU A 47 -0.03 10.35 -3.13
C LEU A 47 -1.47 10.03 -3.57
N PRO A 48 -2.08 8.96 -3.03
CA PRO A 48 -1.48 7.94 -2.15
C PRO A 48 -0.52 7.00 -2.89
N LEU A 49 0.50 6.51 -2.18
CA LEU A 49 1.48 5.53 -2.67
C LEU A 49 1.18 4.16 -2.04
N THR A 50 1.02 3.13 -2.86
CA THR A 50 0.87 1.74 -2.42
C THR A 50 2.20 1.02 -2.54
N VAL A 51 2.65 0.46 -1.42
CA VAL A 51 3.86 -0.33 -1.29
C VAL A 51 3.45 -1.76 -0.97
N ILE A 52 3.98 -2.74 -1.70
CA ILE A 52 3.72 -4.17 -1.48
C ILE A 52 5.07 -4.84 -1.29
N ASN A 53 5.25 -5.58 -0.18
CA ASN A 53 6.52 -6.24 0.18
C ASN A 53 7.74 -5.29 0.16
N GLY A 54 7.57 -4.05 0.64
CA GLY A 54 8.62 -3.03 0.67
C GLY A 54 8.89 -2.35 -0.68
N GLN A 55 8.22 -2.76 -1.76
CA GLN A 55 8.43 -2.20 -3.10
C GLN A 55 7.25 -1.29 -3.52
N PRO A 56 7.52 -0.08 -4.02
CA PRO A 56 6.48 0.80 -4.55
C PRO A 56 5.87 0.18 -5.81
N ARG A 57 4.54 0.01 -5.81
CA ARG A 57 3.80 -0.62 -6.92
C ARG A 57 2.85 0.34 -7.61
N PHE A 58 2.12 1.16 -6.86
CA PHE A 58 1.10 2.06 -7.40
C PHE A 58 1.18 3.43 -6.75
N HIS A 59 0.87 4.48 -7.50
CA HIS A 59 0.81 5.84 -6.96
C HIS A 59 -0.29 6.66 -7.65
N GLY A 60 -0.90 7.59 -6.92
CA GLY A 60 -1.90 8.52 -7.43
C GLY A 60 -3.33 7.98 -7.42
N GLY A 61 -3.60 6.89 -6.72
CA GLY A 61 -4.94 6.33 -6.53
C GLY A 61 -4.94 4.98 -5.81
N LEU A 62 -6.05 4.67 -5.12
CA LEU A 62 -6.27 3.41 -4.42
C LEU A 62 -7.21 2.52 -5.24
N GLY A 63 -6.68 1.88 -6.29
CA GLY A 63 -7.43 0.91 -7.06
C GLY A 63 -7.50 -0.43 -6.34
N VAL A 64 -8.56 -0.69 -5.58
CA VAL A 64 -8.77 -1.95 -4.83
C VAL A 64 -8.54 -3.17 -5.72
N ASP A 65 -9.19 -3.22 -6.88
CA ASP A 65 -9.09 -4.33 -7.82
C ASP A 65 -7.66 -4.51 -8.34
N MET A 66 -6.95 -3.41 -8.64
CA MET A 66 -5.56 -3.47 -9.12
C MET A 66 -4.60 -3.99 -8.05
N ILE A 67 -4.81 -3.55 -6.80
CA ILE A 67 -3.97 -3.97 -5.67
C ILE A 67 -4.23 -5.45 -5.35
N ALA A 68 -5.49 -5.86 -5.34
CA ALA A 68 -5.87 -7.26 -5.15
C ALA A 68 -5.31 -8.16 -6.27
N ASP A 69 -5.36 -7.71 -7.52
CA ASP A 69 -4.79 -8.45 -8.65
C ASP A 69 -3.27 -8.61 -8.50
N ALA A 70 -2.56 -7.52 -8.17
CA ALA A 70 -1.11 -7.58 -7.93
C ALA A 70 -0.72 -8.52 -6.78
N ILE A 71 -1.53 -8.61 -5.72
CA ILE A 71 -1.32 -9.55 -4.62
C ILE A 71 -1.57 -10.99 -5.09
N LYS A 72 -2.60 -11.24 -5.91
CA LYS A 72 -2.85 -12.57 -6.50
C LYS A 72 -1.70 -13.00 -7.38
N GLU A 73 -1.17 -12.11 -8.22
CA GLU A 73 -0.01 -12.41 -9.07
C GLU A 73 1.23 -12.78 -8.23
N LEU A 74 1.44 -12.14 -7.08
CA LEU A 74 2.54 -12.45 -6.18
C LEU A 74 2.38 -13.80 -5.48
N ASN A 75 1.16 -14.20 -5.13
CA ASN A 75 0.84 -15.49 -4.52
C ASN A 75 0.73 -16.65 -5.53
N ALA A 76 0.55 -16.36 -6.81
CA ALA A 76 0.45 -17.37 -7.87
C ALA A 76 1.81 -17.95 -8.30
N LYS A 77 2.90 -17.53 -7.65
CA LYS A 77 4.28 -17.88 -7.99
C LYS A 77 4.91 -18.72 -6.89
#